data_AF-A0A841VNC9-F1
#
_entry.id   AF-A0A841VNC9-F1
#
_cell.length_a   1.000
_cell.length_b   1.000
_cell.length_c   1.000
_cell.angle_alpha   90.00
_cell.angle_beta   90.00
_cell.angle_gamma   90.00
#
_symmetry.space_group_name_H-M   'P 1'
#
loop_
_entity.id
_entity.type
_entity.pdbx_description
1 polymer ?
#
loop_
_entity_poly.entity_id
_entity_poly.type
_entity_poly.pdbx_seq_one_letter_code
_entity_poly.pdbx_strand_id
1 'polypeptide(L)'
;TGVINSLSGIFATILGKNIILGSLVLLFFVGILSSVVPNIPLVVGMVPLLKQYIVTVGLAPAEVLAQDFQGQFPPEVLPLFYAMMFGATLGGNGTLVGASSNIVAAGISEQHGRRISFKTFLHYGIPVMLLQLVASALYVLFRFLL
;
A
#
# COMPACT_ATOMS: atom_id res chain seq x y z
N THR A 1 19.15 -6.36 2.11
CA THR A 1 19.41 -7.60 1.34
C THR A 1 19.30 -7.30 -0.14
N GLY A 2 20.01 -8.02 -1.01
CA GLY A 2 20.11 -7.72 -2.45
C GLY A 2 18.77 -7.50 -3.17
N VAL A 3 17.71 -8.22 -2.76
CA VAL A 3 16.35 -8.07 -3.34
C VAL A 3 15.76 -6.67 -3.10
N ILE A 4 15.93 -6.12 -1.89
CA ILE A 4 15.44 -4.78 -1.55
C ILE A 4 16.18 -3.72 -2.39
N ASN A 5 17.49 -3.90 -2.60
CA ASN A 5 18.30 -3.00 -3.42
C ASN A 5 17.88 -3.06 -4.90
N SER A 6 17.60 -4.26 -5.44
CA SER A 6 17.13 -4.40 -6.82
C SER A 6 15.75 -3.77 -7.04
N LEU A 7 14.79 -4.03 -6.15
CA LEU A 7 13.43 -3.49 -6.26
C LEU A 7 13.41 -1.96 -6.09
N SER A 8 14.19 -1.43 -5.16
CA SER A 8 14.34 0.02 -4.99
C SER A 8 14.98 0.68 -6.21
N GLY A 9 15.95 0.03 -6.87
CA GLY A 9 16.53 0.54 -8.13
C GLY A 9 15.50 0.63 -9.26
N ILE A 10 14.59 -0.36 -9.37
CA ILE A 10 13.48 -0.31 -10.33
C ILE A 10 12.56 0.88 -10.03
N PHE A 11 12.17 1.06 -8.77
CA PHE A 11 11.32 2.18 -8.35
C PHE A 11 12.02 3.52 -8.58
N ALA A 12 13.32 3.61 -8.32
CA ALA A 12 14.13 4.80 -8.60
C ALA A 12 14.13 5.16 -10.09
N THR A 13 14.19 4.15 -10.97
CA THR A 13 14.21 4.36 -12.41
C THR A 13 12.84 4.78 -12.95
N ILE A 14 11.77 4.16 -12.43
CA ILE A 14 10.40 4.40 -12.92
C ILE A 14 9.81 5.69 -12.32
N LEU A 15 10.00 5.93 -11.02
CA LEU A 15 9.37 7.00 -10.27
C LEU A 15 10.25 8.25 -10.16
N GLY A 16 11.57 8.08 -10.18
CA GLY A 16 12.53 9.16 -9.97
C GLY A 16 12.30 9.88 -8.64
N LYS A 17 12.50 11.21 -8.64
CA LYS A 17 12.21 12.11 -7.50
C LYS A 17 10.78 12.65 -7.49
N ASN A 18 9.90 12.21 -8.40
CA ASN A 18 8.55 12.75 -8.51
C ASN A 18 7.65 12.13 -7.43
N ILE A 19 7.49 12.86 -6.31
CA ILE A 19 6.68 12.42 -5.17
C ILE A 19 5.22 12.18 -5.55
N ILE A 20 4.66 12.98 -6.46
CA ILE A 20 3.26 12.84 -6.89
C ILE A 20 3.09 11.50 -7.60
N LEU A 21 3.90 11.25 -8.63
CA LEU A 21 3.86 10.00 -9.38
C LEU A 21 4.18 8.80 -8.47
N GLY A 22 5.20 8.93 -7.62
CA GLY A 22 5.58 7.91 -6.65
C GLY A 22 4.44 7.53 -5.71
N SER A 23 3.73 8.52 -5.17
CA SER A 23 2.62 8.31 -4.25
C SER A 23 1.45 7.62 -4.94
N LEU A 24 1.07 8.06 -6.15
CA LEU A 24 -0.01 7.45 -6.91
C LEU A 24 0.32 5.99 -7.29
N VAL A 25 1.52 5.75 -7.81
CA VAL A 25 1.94 4.39 -8.19
C VAL A 25 1.99 3.48 -6.96
N LEU A 26 2.58 3.93 -5.85
CA LEU A 26 2.62 3.15 -4.61
C LEU A 26 1.21 2.83 -4.11
N LEU A 27 0.31 3.81 -4.10
CA LEU A 27 -1.07 3.61 -3.63
C LEU A 27 -1.79 2.52 -4.42
N PHE A 28 -1.77 2.59 -5.75
CA PHE A 28 -2.47 1.60 -6.59
C PHE A 28 -1.74 0.26 -6.62
N PHE A 29 -0.41 0.25 -6.73
CA PHE A 29 0.37 -0.97 -6.77
C PHE A 29 0.23 -1.78 -5.47
N VAL A 30 0.43 -1.11 -4.33
CA VAL A 30 0.29 -1.75 -3.02
C VAL A 30 -1.17 -2.12 -2.75
N GLY A 31 -2.13 -1.30 -3.21
CA GLY A 31 -3.56 -1.62 -3.15
C GLY A 31 -3.91 -2.91 -3.88
N ILE A 32 -3.45 -3.05 -5.13
CA ILE A 32 -3.70 -4.26 -5.92
C ILE A 32 -3.01 -5.47 -5.28
N LEU A 33 -1.77 -5.33 -4.80
CA LEU A 33 -1.09 -6.42 -4.10
C LEU A 33 -1.81 -6.82 -2.81
N SER A 34 -2.29 -5.85 -2.03
CA SER A 34 -3.04 -6.07 -0.78
C SER A 34 -4.37 -6.82 -1.01
N SER A 35 -4.93 -6.76 -2.22
CA SER A 35 -6.11 -7.55 -2.55
C SER A 35 -5.89 -9.05 -2.43
N VAL A 36 -4.64 -9.53 -2.47
CA VAL A 36 -4.28 -10.95 -2.32
C VAL A 36 -3.31 -11.21 -1.16
N VAL A 37 -2.52 -10.22 -0.76
CA VAL A 37 -1.56 -10.32 0.36
C VAL A 37 -2.13 -9.61 1.59
N PRO A 38 -2.19 -10.26 2.76
CA PRO A 38 -2.66 -9.61 3.98
C PRO A 38 -1.87 -8.33 4.31
N ASN A 39 -2.57 -7.34 4.86
CA ASN A 39 -2.05 -5.99 5.09
C ASN A 39 -0.76 -5.97 5.93
N ILE A 40 -0.70 -6.77 7.01
CA ILE A 40 0.45 -6.81 7.94
C ILE A 40 1.76 -7.23 7.24
N PRO A 41 1.86 -8.44 6.64
CA PRO A 41 3.09 -8.85 5.97
C PRO A 41 3.45 -7.97 4.78
N LEU A 42 2.46 -7.41 4.08
CA LEU A 42 2.72 -6.48 2.97
C LEU A 42 3.40 -5.20 3.47
N VAL A 43 2.88 -4.57 4.53
CA VAL A 43 3.49 -3.37 5.12
C VAL A 43 4.90 -3.65 5.64
N VAL A 44 5.11 -4.80 6.29
CA VAL A 44 6.43 -5.22 6.79
C VAL A 44 7.46 -5.31 5.65
N GLY A 45 7.07 -5.78 4.48
CA GLY A 45 7.94 -5.81 3.30
C GLY A 45 8.13 -4.44 2.63
N MET A 46 7.07 -3.64 2.57
CA MET A 46 7.07 -2.37 1.84
C MET A 46 7.75 -1.22 2.59
N VAL A 47 7.71 -1.19 3.93
CA VAL A 47 8.34 -0.11 4.71
C VAL A 47 9.86 -0.05 4.50
N PRO A 48 10.63 -1.16 4.63
CA PRO A 48 12.07 -1.14 4.34
C PRO A 48 12.37 -0.83 2.87
N LEU A 49 11.54 -1.32 1.93
CA LEU A 49 11.69 -1.03 0.50
C LEU A 49 11.50 0.47 0.23
N LEU A 50 10.46 1.08 0.82
CA LEU A 50 10.19 2.50 0.65
C LEU A 50 11.31 3.35 1.27
N LYS A 51 11.78 3.00 2.47
CA LYS A 51 12.95 3.63 3.10
C LYS A 51 14.20 3.54 2.20
N GLN A 52 14.47 2.38 1.62
CA GLN A 52 15.58 2.21 0.69
C GLN A 52 15.42 3.09 -0.56
N TYR A 53 14.22 3.11 -1.15
CA TYR A 53 13.92 3.93 -2.32
C TYR A 53 14.18 5.41 -2.07
N ILE A 54 13.64 5.99 -0.99
CA ILE A 54 13.79 7.43 -0.70
C ILE A 54 15.26 7.83 -0.45
N VAL A 55 16.08 6.93 0.10
CA VAL A 55 17.52 7.17 0.25
C VAL A 55 18.24 7.05 -1.10
N THR A 56 17.91 6.02 -1.89
CA THR A 56 18.52 5.81 -3.22
C THR A 56 18.24 6.98 -4.18
N VAL A 57 17.04 7.56 -4.14
CA VAL A 57 16.74 8.73 -4.97
C VAL A 57 17.18 10.06 -4.32
N GLY A 58 17.77 10.04 -3.13
CA GLY A 58 18.30 11.22 -2.44
C GLY A 58 17.23 12.17 -1.90
N LEU A 59 16.08 11.64 -1.48
CA LEU A 59 14.99 12.37 -0.82
C LEU A 59 15.05 12.29 0.72
N ALA A 60 15.84 11.36 1.26
CA ALA A 60 16.07 11.23 2.69
C ALA A 60 17.52 10.80 2.95
N PRO A 61 18.08 11.14 4.12
CA PRO A 61 19.46 10.80 4.42
C PRO A 61 19.55 9.34 4.92
N ALA A 62 20.74 8.74 4.88
CA ALA A 62 20.89 7.28 5.03
C ALA A 62 20.55 6.76 6.44
N GLU A 63 20.50 7.64 7.44
CA GLU A 63 20.19 7.33 8.84
C GLU A 63 18.76 6.79 8.99
N VAL A 64 17.84 7.13 8.08
CA VAL A 64 16.46 6.62 8.11
C VAL A 64 16.36 5.11 7.90
N LEU A 65 17.41 4.49 7.36
CA LEU A 65 17.52 3.03 7.17
C LEU A 65 17.78 2.27 8.48
N ALA A 66 18.20 2.96 9.55
CA ALA A 66 18.33 2.34 10.86
C ALA A 66 16.99 1.72 11.30
N GLN A 67 17.04 0.52 11.86
CA GLN A 67 15.84 -0.22 12.26
C GLN A 67 15.08 0.50 13.39
N ASP A 68 15.82 1.17 14.25
CA ASP A 68 15.38 1.91 15.44
C ASP A 68 15.39 3.43 15.22
N PHE A 69 15.33 3.90 13.96
CA PHE A 69 15.27 5.33 13.66
C PHE A 69 14.09 6.00 14.38
N GLN A 70 14.40 6.85 15.37
CA GLN A 70 13.42 7.65 16.12
C GLN A 70 13.31 9.10 15.62
N GLY A 71 14.06 9.46 14.58
CA GLY A 71 14.00 10.79 13.98
C GLY A 71 12.72 11.03 13.20
N GLN A 72 12.55 12.25 12.71
CA GLN A 72 11.45 12.60 11.82
C GLN A 72 11.87 12.42 10.36
N PHE A 73 10.97 11.87 9.54
CA PHE A 73 11.17 11.85 8.09
C PHE A 73 11.00 13.26 7.52
N PRO A 74 11.72 13.61 6.44
CA PRO A 74 11.45 14.83 5.69
C PRO A 74 9.97 14.94 5.33
N PRO A 75 9.31 16.10 5.53
CA PRO A 75 7.89 16.27 5.21
C PRO A 75 7.54 15.91 3.75
N GLU A 76 8.50 16.11 2.85
CA GLU A 76 8.41 15.86 1.41
C GLU A 76 8.19 14.37 1.07
N VAL A 77 8.67 13.43 1.89
CA VAL A 77 8.53 12.00 1.64
C VAL A 77 7.30 11.39 2.31
N LEU A 78 6.68 12.10 3.26
CA LEU A 78 5.49 11.62 3.97
C LEU A 78 4.35 11.16 3.04
N PRO A 79 4.04 11.84 1.91
CA PRO A 79 2.96 11.42 1.03
C PRO A 79 3.14 9.99 0.50
N LEU A 80 4.38 9.55 0.29
CA LEU A 80 4.69 8.19 -0.15
C LEU A 80 4.31 7.15 0.91
N PHE A 81 4.55 7.46 2.19
CA PHE A 81 4.17 6.58 3.30
C PHE A 81 2.65 6.53 3.47
N TYR A 82 1.97 7.69 3.44
CA TYR A 82 0.50 7.73 3.52
C TYR A 82 -0.14 6.97 2.37
N ALA A 83 0.33 7.20 1.13
CA ALA A 83 -0.14 6.51 -0.05
C ALA A 83 0.03 4.98 0.05
N MET A 84 1.21 4.53 0.46
CA MET A 84 1.50 3.11 0.67
C MET A 84 0.63 2.50 1.76
N MET A 85 0.42 3.20 2.88
CA MET A 85 -0.46 2.74 3.96
C MET A 85 -1.93 2.65 3.52
N PHE A 86 -2.44 3.64 2.79
CA PHE A 86 -3.79 3.59 2.23
C PHE A 86 -3.94 2.43 1.25
N GLY A 87 -2.99 2.24 0.33
CA GLY A 87 -2.95 1.09 -0.56
C GLY A 87 -2.98 -0.23 0.23
N ALA A 88 -2.06 -0.39 1.18
CA ALA A 88 -1.93 -1.63 1.96
C ALA A 88 -3.13 -1.95 2.86
N THR A 89 -3.98 -0.97 3.20
CA THR A 89 -5.12 -1.18 4.10
C THR A 89 -6.45 -1.30 3.36
N LEU A 90 -6.65 -0.47 2.34
CA LEU A 90 -7.88 -0.45 1.55
C LEU A 90 -7.87 -1.51 0.45
N GLY A 91 -6.69 -1.90 -0.05
CA GLY A 91 -6.53 -2.93 -1.07
C GLY A 91 -7.10 -4.29 -0.67
N GLY A 92 -6.99 -4.67 0.61
CA GLY A 92 -7.53 -5.91 1.16
C GLY A 92 -9.04 -6.07 1.00
N ASN A 93 -9.78 -4.98 0.73
CA ASN A 93 -11.21 -5.03 0.44
C ASN A 93 -11.52 -5.55 -0.98
N GLY A 94 -10.51 -5.68 -1.85
CA GLY A 94 -10.70 -6.12 -3.23
C GLY A 94 -11.14 -7.57 -3.36
N THR A 95 -10.68 -8.46 -2.48
CA THR A 95 -11.03 -9.89 -2.54
C THR A 95 -11.38 -10.49 -1.18
N LEU A 96 -12.01 -11.65 -1.22
CA LEU A 96 -12.40 -12.39 -0.01
C LEU A 96 -11.18 -12.80 0.85
N VAL A 97 -10.02 -13.02 0.23
CA VAL A 97 -8.81 -13.49 0.92
C VAL A 97 -7.85 -12.35 1.28
N GLY A 98 -8.09 -11.14 0.75
CA GLY A 98 -7.21 -9.98 0.98
C GLY A 98 -7.16 -9.53 2.44
N ALA A 99 -8.23 -9.76 3.20
CA ALA A 99 -8.28 -9.46 4.63
C ALA A 99 -8.91 -10.60 5.44
N SER A 100 -8.39 -10.83 6.64
CA SER A 100 -8.95 -11.82 7.59
C SER A 100 -10.39 -11.50 7.98
N SER A 101 -10.74 -10.22 8.08
CA SER A 101 -12.11 -9.76 8.34
C SER A 101 -13.10 -10.24 7.29
N ASN A 102 -12.70 -10.30 6.02
CA ASN A 102 -13.56 -10.72 4.92
C ASN A 102 -13.88 -12.22 5.04
N ILE A 103 -12.87 -13.03 5.37
CA ILE A 103 -13.00 -14.48 5.60
C ILE A 103 -13.91 -14.72 6.81
N VAL A 104 -13.71 -14.00 7.91
CA VAL A 104 -14.54 -14.13 9.12
C VAL A 104 -15.99 -13.74 8.84
N ALA A 105 -16.22 -12.62 8.15
CA ALA A 105 -17.56 -12.18 7.78
C ALA A 105 -18.28 -13.19 6.88
N ALA A 106 -17.60 -13.74 5.87
CA ALA A 106 -18.15 -14.78 5.02
C ALA A 106 -18.43 -16.08 5.77
N GLY A 107 -17.55 -16.48 6.70
CA GLY A 107 -17.74 -17.64 7.56
C GLY A 107 -18.97 -17.50 8.46
N ILE A 108 -19.17 -16.33 9.08
CA ILE A 108 -20.37 -16.05 9.88
C ILE A 108 -21.62 -16.10 9.00
N SER A 109 -21.58 -15.53 7.80
CA SER A 109 -22.70 -15.58 6.84
C SER A 109 -23.04 -17.02 6.45
N GLU A 110 -22.03 -17.87 6.23
CA GLU A 110 -22.21 -19.30 5.91
C GLU A 110 -22.82 -20.07 7.08
N GLN A 111 -22.44 -19.77 8.33
CA GLN A 111 -23.07 -20.34 9.53
C GLN A 111 -24.57 -20.01 9.64
N HIS A 112 -25.02 -18.90 9.04
CA HIS A 112 -26.44 -18.51 8.97
C HIS A 112 -27.11 -18.93 7.64
N GLY A 113 -26.52 -19.88 6.91
CA GLY A 113 -27.09 -20.43 5.68
C GLY A 113 -26.96 -19.54 4.45
N ARG A 114 -26.20 -18.44 4.51
CA ARG A 114 -25.96 -17.53 3.38
C ARG A 114 -24.50 -17.57 2.97
N ARG A 115 -24.15 -18.50 2.08
CA ARG A 115 -22.78 -18.63 1.58
C ARG A 115 -22.37 -17.46 0.68
N ILE A 116 -21.27 -16.79 1.01
CA ILE A 116 -20.63 -15.78 0.17
C ILE A 116 -19.50 -16.45 -0.61
N SER A 117 -19.70 -16.63 -1.92
CA SER A 117 -18.65 -17.19 -2.78
C SER A 117 -17.54 -16.17 -3.05
N PHE A 118 -16.33 -16.66 -3.38
CA PHE A 118 -15.22 -15.80 -3.80
C PHE A 118 -15.62 -14.88 -4.96
N LYS A 119 -16.32 -15.42 -5.97
CA LYS A 119 -16.79 -14.66 -7.14
C LYS A 119 -17.80 -13.58 -6.74
N THR A 120 -18.72 -13.90 -5.83
CA THR A 120 -19.70 -12.94 -5.30
C THR A 120 -18.98 -11.79 -4.59
N PHE A 121 -18.05 -12.11 -3.69
CA PHE A 121 -17.29 -11.08 -2.99
C PHE A 121 -16.49 -10.22 -3.98
N LEU A 122 -15.78 -10.85 -4.91
CA LEU A 122 -14.93 -10.16 -5.90
C LEU A 122 -15.72 -9.14 -6.74
N HIS A 123 -16.95 -9.49 -7.14
CA HIS A 123 -17.83 -8.63 -7.93
C HIS A 123 -18.17 -7.32 -7.23
N TYR A 124 -18.30 -7.32 -5.89
CA TYR A 124 -18.53 -6.12 -5.10
C TYR A 124 -17.24 -5.49 -4.58
N GLY A 125 -16.27 -6.31 -4.19
CA GLY A 125 -15.01 -5.91 -3.56
C GLY A 125 -14.12 -5.10 -4.47
N ILE A 126 -13.91 -5.54 -5.73
CA ILE A 126 -13.06 -4.79 -6.67
C ILE A 126 -13.59 -3.37 -6.92
N PRO A 127 -14.87 -3.15 -7.28
CA PRO A 127 -15.38 -1.79 -7.46
C PRO A 127 -15.25 -0.93 -6.20
N VAL A 128 -15.56 -1.48 -5.02
CA VAL A 128 -15.44 -0.75 -3.75
C VAL A 128 -13.99 -0.39 -3.45
N MET A 129 -13.07 -1.34 -3.61
CA MET A 129 -11.63 -1.11 -3.45
C MET A 129 -11.14 -0.01 -4.39
N LEU A 130 -11.50 -0.06 -5.68
CA LEU A 130 -11.08 0.95 -6.65
C LEU A 130 -11.59 2.34 -6.29
N LEU A 131 -12.86 2.46 -5.87
CA LEU A 131 -13.41 3.73 -5.41
C LEU A 131 -12.69 4.26 -4.17
N GLN A 132 -12.37 3.38 -3.21
CA GLN A 132 -11.59 3.74 -2.03
C GLN A 132 -10.17 4.21 -2.39
N LEU A 133 -9.48 3.50 -3.29
CA LEU A 133 -8.15 3.90 -3.75
C LEU A 133 -8.18 5.23 -4.49
N VAL A 134 -9.16 5.47 -5.36
CA VAL A 134 -9.32 6.77 -6.04
C VAL A 134 -9.60 7.89 -5.02
N ALA A 135 -10.48 7.66 -4.05
CA ALA A 135 -10.76 8.64 -3.00
C ALA A 135 -9.49 8.96 -2.18
N SER A 136 -8.70 7.95 -1.82
CA SER A 136 -7.42 8.14 -1.14
C SER A 136 -6.38 8.83 -2.01
N ALA A 137 -6.34 8.55 -3.32
CA ALA A 137 -5.46 9.24 -4.26
C ALA A 137 -5.78 10.74 -4.30
N LEU A 138 -7.06 11.10 -4.40
CA LEU A 138 -7.51 12.49 -4.34
C LEU A 138 -7.13 13.13 -3.00
N TYR A 139 -7.38 12.45 -1.88
CA TYR A 139 -7.00 12.95 -0.56
C TYR A 139 -5.50 13.24 -0.45
N VAL A 140 -4.64 12.29 -0.86
CA VAL A 140 -3.18 12.48 -0.82
C VAL A 140 -2.76 13.64 -1.72
N LEU A 141 -3.36 13.77 -2.91
CA LEU A 141 -3.09 14.85 -3.84
C LEU A 141 -3.44 16.22 -3.23
N PHE A 142 -4.66 16.39 -2.72
CA PHE A 142 -5.14 17.66 -2.17
C PHE A 142 -4.48 18.04 -0.84
N ARG A 143 -4.14 17.06 0.02
CA ARG A 143 -3.60 17.36 1.35
C ARG A 143 -2.11 17.67 1.33
N PHE A 144 -1.35 17.07 0.42
CA PHE A 144 0.11 17.11 0.48
C PHE A 144 0.79 17.68 -0.76
N LEU A 145 0.11 17.70 -1.91
CA LEU A 145 0.74 17.94 -3.21
C LEU A 145 0.13 19.14 -3.95
N LEU A 146 -0.87 19.79 -3.34
CA LEU A 146 -1.53 21.05 -3.71
C LEU A 146 -1.44 22.00 -2.52
#